data_AF-A0A7W1TPK5-F1
#
_entry.id   AF-A0A7W1TPK5-F1
#
_cell.length_a   1.000
_cell.length_b   1.000
_cell.length_c   1.000
_cell.angle_alpha   90.00
_cell.angle_beta   90.00
_cell.angle_gamma   90.00
#
_symmetry.space_group_name_H-M   'P 1'
#
loop_
_entity.id
_entity.type
_entity.pdbx_description
1 polymer ?
#
loop_
_entity_poly.entity_id
_entity_poly.type
_entity_poly.pdbx_seq_one_letter_code
_entity_poly.pdbx_strand_id
1 'polypeptide(L)'
;MRDLTLSDLMTPGGGHGLLMDEGMSFEAAYDLIAERAAEPDFQAVLDLYGARPEGREILQLARAYWDKAGLPCPWDRVLDLGPVY
;
A
#
# COMPACT_ATOMS: atom_id res chain seq x y z
N MET A 1 2.29 16.27 10.02
CA MET A 1 1.88 15.00 9.41
C MET A 1 3.14 14.17 9.25
N ARG A 2 3.18 12.96 9.79
CA ARG A 2 4.36 12.08 9.70
C ARG A 2 4.50 11.61 8.24
N ASP A 3 5.72 11.55 7.72
CA ASP A 3 5.96 10.98 6.40
C ASP A 3 5.81 9.46 6.49
N LEU A 4 4.78 8.91 5.84
CA LEU A 4 4.57 7.47 5.73
C LEU A 4 5.63 6.89 4.78
N THR A 5 6.30 5.84 5.21
CA THR A 5 7.28 5.13 4.39
C THR A 5 6.61 4.05 3.52
N LEU A 6 7.35 3.49 2.57
CA LEU A 6 6.92 2.31 1.82
C LEU A 6 6.52 1.14 2.74
N SER A 7 7.28 0.90 3.80
CA SER A 7 6.93 -0.16 4.75
C SER A 7 5.59 0.10 5.46
N ASP A 8 5.26 1.36 5.69
CA ASP A 8 4.02 1.76 6.35
C ASP A 8 2.82 1.53 5.42
N LEU A 9 2.99 1.79 4.13
CA LEU A 9 1.92 1.61 3.16
C LEU A 9 1.70 0.11 2.88
N MET A 10 2.75 -0.71 2.96
CA MET A 10 2.73 -2.11 2.53
C MET A 10 1.94 -3.09 3.42
N THR A 11 1.48 -2.70 4.61
CA THR A 11 0.70 -3.60 5.48
C THR A 11 -0.43 -2.89 6.25
N PRO A 12 -1.58 -3.55 6.48
CA PRO A 12 -2.63 -3.02 7.35
C PRO A 12 -2.16 -2.79 8.81
N GLY A 13 -1.20 -3.58 9.29
CA GLY A 13 -0.64 -3.41 10.63
C GLY A 13 0.47 -2.35 10.73
N GLY A 14 0.93 -1.81 9.59
CA GLY A 14 1.97 -0.79 9.52
C GLY A 14 1.36 0.61 9.60
N GLY A 15 1.44 1.35 8.49
CA GLY A 15 0.97 2.73 8.38
C GLY A 15 -0.51 2.90 8.67
N HIS A 16 -1.34 1.90 8.34
CA HIS A 16 -2.76 1.96 8.65
C HIS A 16 -3.02 1.84 10.17
N GLY A 17 -2.38 0.88 10.83
CA GLY A 17 -2.39 0.77 12.30
C GLY A 17 -1.83 2.01 13.00
N LEU A 18 -0.72 2.58 12.51
CA LEU A 18 -0.13 3.80 13.05
C LEU A 18 -1.07 5.02 12.95
N LEU A 19 -1.77 5.18 11.82
CA LEU A 19 -2.73 6.27 11.63
C LEU A 19 -3.97 6.11 12.53
N MET A 20 -4.42 4.87 12.75
CA MET A 20 -5.51 4.60 13.70
C MET A 20 -5.10 4.89 15.15
N ASP A 21 -3.86 4.58 15.53
CA ASP A 21 -3.31 4.92 16.86
C ASP A 21 -3.18 6.44 17.06
N GLU A 22 -3.01 7.21 15.98
CA GLU A 22 -3.06 8.69 15.98
C GLU A 22 -4.51 9.24 16.04
N GLY A 23 -5.51 8.38 16.16
CA GLY A 23 -6.92 8.74 16.32
C GLY A 23 -7.69 8.91 15.01
N MET A 24 -7.12 8.49 13.88
CA MET A 24 -7.79 8.50 12.58
C MET A 24 -8.79 7.35 12.48
N SER A 25 -9.92 7.55 11.81
CA SER A 25 -10.81 6.42 11.51
C SER A 25 -10.14 5.48 10.51
N PHE A 26 -10.59 4.23 10.54
CA PHE A 26 -10.11 3.21 9.61
C PHE A 26 -10.26 3.65 8.14
N GLU A 27 -11.41 4.22 7.75
CA GLU A 27 -11.62 4.68 6.36
C GLU A 27 -10.70 5.85 6.01
N ALA A 28 -10.53 6.83 6.91
CA ALA A 28 -9.67 7.98 6.65
C ALA A 28 -8.19 7.57 6.54
N ALA A 29 -7.74 6.62 7.36
CA ALA A 29 -6.39 6.07 7.26
C ALA A 29 -6.20 5.30 5.95
N TYR A 30 -7.22 4.54 5.52
CA TYR A 30 -7.20 3.82 4.26
C TYR A 30 -7.13 4.76 3.05
N ASP A 31 -7.98 5.79 3.01
CA ASP A 31 -8.04 6.75 1.91
C ASP A 31 -6.74 7.57 1.81
N LEU A 32 -6.17 7.99 2.94
CA LEU A 32 -4.88 8.70 2.95
C LEU A 32 -3.76 7.83 2.35
N ILE A 33 -3.71 6.54 2.69
CA ILE A 33 -2.74 5.60 2.13
C ILE A 33 -2.93 5.43 0.62
N ALA A 34 -4.18 5.37 0.15
CA ALA A 34 -4.49 5.29 -1.28
C ALA A 34 -4.08 6.58 -2.02
N GLU A 35 -4.31 7.76 -1.43
CA GLU A 35 -3.87 9.04 -1.98
C GLU A 35 -2.34 9.13 -2.07
N ARG A 36 -1.63 8.71 -1.01
CA ARG A 36 -0.16 8.68 -1.00
C ARG A 36 0.40 7.72 -2.04
N ALA A 37 -0.23 6.57 -2.23
CA ALA A 37 0.19 5.63 -3.27
C ALA A 37 0.04 6.19 -4.68
N ALA A 38 -0.84 7.18 -4.89
CA ALA A 38 -1.04 7.87 -6.16
C ALA A 38 -0.01 9.00 -6.42
N GLU A 39 0.81 9.37 -5.43
CA GLU A 39 1.81 10.43 -5.61
C GLU A 39 2.92 9.96 -6.57
N PRO A 40 3.44 10.82 -7.47
CA PRO A 40 4.41 10.43 -8.49
C PRO A 40 5.68 9.77 -7.94
N ASP A 41 6.19 10.27 -6.82
CA ASP A 41 7.37 9.72 -6.15
C ASP A 41 7.11 8.30 -5.65
N PHE A 42 5.87 8.03 -5.25
CA PHE A 42 5.42 6.74 -4.76
C PHE A 42 5.17 5.75 -5.88
N GLN A 43 4.54 6.21 -6.96
CA GLN A 43 4.36 5.47 -8.20
C GLN A 43 5.71 4.97 -8.74
N ALA A 44 6.72 5.85 -8.77
CA ALA A 44 8.06 5.49 -9.23
C ALA A 44 8.72 4.40 -8.36
N VAL A 45 8.51 4.44 -7.03
CA VAL A 45 9.00 3.40 -6.12
C VAL A 45 8.26 2.08 -6.38
N LEU A 46 6.94 2.12 -6.50
CA LEU A 46 6.12 0.95 -6.76
C LEU A 46 6.44 0.30 -8.11
N ASP A 47 6.65 1.09 -9.16
CA ASP A 47 7.09 0.62 -10.48
C ASP A 47 8.47 -0.04 -10.41
N LEU A 48 9.40 0.54 -9.64
CA LEU A 48 10.76 0.02 -9.50
C LEU A 48 10.79 -1.32 -8.73
N TYR A 49 9.92 -1.48 -7.74
CA TYR A 49 9.70 -2.77 -7.06
C TYR A 49 8.99 -3.77 -8.00
N GLY A 50 7.92 -3.34 -8.67
CA GLY A 50 7.16 -4.17 -9.61
C GLY A 50 7.94 -4.61 -10.85
N ALA A 51 9.04 -3.95 -11.18
CA ALA A 51 9.92 -4.32 -12.28
C ALA A 51 10.76 -5.59 -12.03
N ARG A 52 10.89 -6.04 -10.76
CA ARG A 52 11.71 -7.20 -10.39
C ARG A 52 10.85 -8.34 -9.82
N PRO A 53 11.18 -9.61 -10.09
CA PRO A 53 10.43 -10.75 -9.55
C PRO A 53 10.25 -10.69 -8.03
N GLU A 54 11.32 -10.40 -7.29
CA GLU A 54 11.32 -10.34 -5.83
C GLU A 54 10.44 -9.18 -5.32
N GLY A 55 10.44 -8.04 -6.01
CA GLY A 55 9.57 -6.92 -5.66
C GLY A 55 8.10 -7.18 -5.98
N ARG A 56 7.80 -7.94 -7.05
CA ARG A 56 6.43 -8.41 -7.34
C ARG A 56 5.91 -9.34 -6.26
N GLU A 57 6.73 -10.27 -5.76
CA GLU A 57 6.36 -11.15 -4.65
C GLU A 57 6.03 -10.36 -3.38
N ILE A 58 6.84 -9.33 -3.08
CA ILE A 58 6.59 -8.44 -1.94
C ILE A 58 5.26 -7.68 -2.11
N LEU A 59 4.96 -7.15 -3.30
CA LEU A 59 3.70 -6.47 -3.59
C LEU A 59 2.49 -7.41 -3.50
N GLN A 60 2.64 -8.66 -3.94
CA GLN A 60 1.58 -9.68 -3.81
C GLN A 60 1.36 -10.09 -2.35
N LEU A 61 2.42 -10.24 -1.56
CA LEU A 61 2.31 -10.54 -0.14
C LEU A 61 1.58 -9.41 0.60
N ALA A 62 1.91 -8.16 0.28
CA ALA A 62 1.21 -6.99 0.82
C ALA A 62 -0.29 -7.01 0.47
N ARG A 63 -0.65 -7.28 -0.79
CA ARG A 63 -2.05 -7.48 -1.21
C ARG A 63 -2.76 -8.57 -0.40
N ALA A 64 -2.10 -9.70 -0.17
CA ALA A 64 -2.67 -10.79 0.62
C ALA A 64 -2.95 -10.38 2.09
N TYR A 65 -2.13 -9.48 2.66
CA TYR A 65 -2.41 -8.95 4.00
C TYR A 65 -3.66 -8.05 4.03
N TRP A 66 -3.83 -7.20 3.01
CA TRP A 66 -5.04 -6.37 2.87
C TRP A 66 -6.29 -7.22 2.63
N ASP A 67 -6.21 -8.22 1.74
CA ASP A 67 -7.32 -9.14 1.45
C ASP A 67 -7.74 -9.94 2.70
N LYS A 68 -6.77 -10.40 3.50
CA LYS A 68 -7.05 -11.05 4.79
C LYS A 68 -7.77 -10.13 5.79
N ALA A 69 -7.58 -8.82 5.68
CA ALA A 69 -8.30 -7.81 6.46
C ALA A 69 -9.68 -7.46 5.86
N GLY A 70 -10.09 -8.09 4.76
CA GLY A 70 -11.35 -7.84 4.07
C GLY A 70 -11.35 -6.54 3.26
N LEU A 71 -10.16 -6.01 2.95
CA LEU A 71 -10.00 -4.79 2.18
C LEU A 71 -9.25 -5.01 0.87
N PRO A 72 -9.60 -4.26 -0.18
CA PRO A 72 -8.73 -4.17 -1.35
C PRO A 72 -7.40 -3.52 -0.98
N CYS A 73 -6.38 -3.80 -1.77
CA CYS A 73 -5.09 -3.16 -1.56
C CYS A 73 -5.16 -1.68 -2.02
N PRO A 74 -4.72 -0.70 -1.20
CA PRO A 74 -4.93 0.72 -1.49
C PRO A 74 -4.34 1.18 -2.84
N TRP A 75 -3.19 0.63 -3.22
CA TRP A 75 -2.53 0.98 -4.48
C TRP A 75 -3.02 0.20 -5.70
N ASP A 76 -3.96 -0.74 -5.56
CA ASP A 76 -4.60 -1.38 -6.73
C ASP A 76 -5.42 -0.39 -7.55
N ARG A 77 -5.78 0.76 -6.96
CA ARG A 77 -6.43 1.87 -7.67
C ARG A 77 -5.49 2.56 -8.67
N VAL A 78 -4.17 2.42 -8.50
CA VAL A 78 -3.16 3.19 -9.23
C VAL A 78 -2.08 2.33 -9.89
N LEU A 79 -1.93 1.07 -9.48
CA LEU A 79 -1.02 0.11 -10.07
C LEU A 79 -1.76 -0.93 -10.89
N ASP A 80 -1.61 -0.86 -12.22
CA ASP A 80 -1.91 -1.98 -13.10
C ASP A 80 -0.68 -2.88 -13.23
N LEU A 81 -0.49 -3.79 -12.27
CA LEU A 81 0.65 -4.73 -12.30
C LEU A 81 0.46 -5.86 -13.32
N GLY A 82 -0.65 -5.89 -14.06
CA GLY A 82 -1.02 -7.01 -14.92
C GLY A 82 -1.18 -8.35 -14.17
N PRO A 83 -1.63 -9.40 -14.85
CA PRO A 83 -1.69 -10.74 -14.27
C PRO A 83 -0.27 -11.30 -14.05
N VAL A 84 -0.10 -11.96 -12.91
CA VAL A 84 1.10 -12.73 -12.56
C VAL A 84 0.89 -14.13 -13.13
N TYR A 85 1.61 -14.47 -14.21
CA TYR A 85 1.65 -15.81 -14.78
C TYR A 85 2.84 -16.59 -14.26
#